data_AF-A0A3B1DJA7-F1
#
_entry.id   AF-A0A3B1DJA7-F1
#
_cell.length_a   1.000
_cell.length_b   1.000
_cell.length_c   1.000
_cell.angle_alpha   90.00
_cell.angle_beta   90.00
_cell.angle_gamma   90.00
#
_symmetry.space_group_name_H-M   'P 1'
#
loop_
_entity.id
_entity.type
_entity.pdbx_description
1 polymer ?
#
loop_
_entity_poly.entity_id
_entity_poly.type
_entity_poly.pdbx_seq_one_letter_code
_entity_poly.pdbx_strand_id
1 'polypeptide(L)'
;AEVAGVLASATIMGRSDRAYSTSLQFVGIPEDIWKAAAETMAGEAIYTASLLSGEVPDRVDSLFVALGSSLVPRAEDVKLSCTCGHTAGWCKHACTLVAIVADKIEERPFLLFELRSQRGEALLEAIRAQGSGSVVTAVASPVYEAHVPEAPSARGLPLAECLDTFWDAGPELDSIVTPIEPPTVSHPLLRRLGPSPFKEWRFPLVGLLATCYEVMGEANLDQEEEG
;
A
#
# COMPACT_ATOMS: atom_id res chain seq x y z
N ALA A 1 -20.27 -11.98 -9.87
CA ALA A 1 -19.45 -13.03 -9.21
C ALA A 1 -19.21 -12.59 -7.78
N GLU A 2 -19.41 -13.48 -6.83
CA GLU A 2 -19.16 -13.25 -5.42
C GLU A 2 -17.85 -13.95 -5.04
N VAL A 3 -16.97 -13.24 -4.33
CA VAL A 3 -15.72 -13.79 -3.79
C VAL A 3 -15.75 -13.51 -2.29
N ALA A 4 -15.69 -14.57 -1.49
CA ALA A 4 -15.76 -14.51 -0.04
C ALA A 4 -14.77 -15.51 0.56
N GLY A 5 -13.69 -15.00 1.17
CA GLY A 5 -12.61 -15.82 1.71
C GLY A 5 -12.05 -16.76 0.64
N VAL A 6 -12.04 -18.06 0.92
CA VAL A 6 -11.50 -19.10 0.02
C VAL A 6 -12.44 -19.52 -1.11
N LEU A 7 -13.64 -18.95 -1.24
CA LEU A 7 -14.63 -19.36 -2.23
C LEU A 7 -14.97 -18.22 -3.20
N ALA A 8 -14.84 -18.50 -4.50
CA ALA A 8 -15.39 -17.65 -5.56
C ALA A 8 -16.52 -18.39 -6.27
N SER A 9 -17.64 -17.73 -6.54
CA SER A 9 -18.77 -18.32 -7.26
C SER A 9 -19.44 -17.35 -8.23
N ALA A 10 -19.94 -17.89 -9.34
CA ALA A 10 -20.69 -17.13 -10.34
C ALA A 10 -21.61 -18.02 -11.16
N THR A 11 -22.68 -17.43 -11.68
CA THR A 11 -23.49 -17.97 -12.77
C THR A 11 -22.95 -17.48 -14.10
N ILE A 12 -22.51 -18.40 -14.96
CA ILE A 12 -21.82 -18.09 -16.21
C ILE A 12 -22.64 -18.63 -17.37
N MET A 13 -22.91 -17.77 -18.36
CA MET A 13 -23.64 -18.15 -19.55
C MET A 13 -22.76 -19.01 -20.47
N GLY A 14 -23.33 -20.08 -21.00
CA GLY A 14 -22.64 -20.97 -21.92
C GLY A 14 -23.40 -21.17 -23.22
N ARG A 15 -23.40 -22.41 -23.75
CA ARG A 15 -24.11 -22.75 -24.99
C ARG A 15 -25.60 -23.07 -24.75
N SER A 16 -25.95 -23.41 -23.52
CA SER A 16 -27.32 -23.71 -23.08
C SER A 16 -28.11 -22.42 -22.84
N ASP A 17 -29.43 -22.51 -22.89
CA ASP A 17 -30.37 -21.47 -22.49
C ASP A 17 -30.31 -21.16 -20.97
N ARG A 18 -29.82 -22.12 -20.18
CA ARG A 18 -29.59 -22.01 -18.75
C ARG A 18 -28.13 -21.69 -18.42
N ALA A 19 -27.92 -20.75 -17.50
CA ALA A 19 -26.61 -20.43 -16.93
C ALA A 19 -26.03 -21.61 -16.13
N TYR A 20 -24.70 -21.73 -16.14
CA TYR A 20 -23.98 -22.74 -15.37
C TYR A 20 -23.50 -22.15 -14.04
N SER A 21 -23.77 -22.85 -12.95
CA SER A 21 -23.20 -22.50 -11.65
C SER A 21 -21.76 -23.01 -11.59
N THR A 22 -20.84 -22.10 -11.32
CA THR A 22 -19.40 -22.39 -11.27
C THR A 22 -18.84 -21.84 -9.96
N SER A 23 -18.05 -22.64 -9.27
CA SER A 23 -17.30 -22.21 -8.09
C SER A 23 -15.86 -22.69 -8.12
N LEU A 24 -14.99 -21.86 -7.55
CA LEU A 24 -13.58 -22.14 -7.28
C LEU A 24 -13.37 -22.06 -5.78
N GLN A 25 -12.83 -23.12 -5.21
CA GLN A 25 -12.37 -23.13 -3.82
C GLN A 25 -10.84 -23.16 -3.81
N PHE A 26 -10.24 -22.15 -3.20
CA PHE A 26 -8.81 -22.02 -3.06
C PHE A 26 -8.35 -22.74 -1.79
N VAL A 27 -7.22 -23.44 -1.87
CA VAL A 27 -6.58 -24.02 -0.69
C VAL A 27 -6.03 -22.87 0.17
N GLY A 28 -6.15 -22.99 1.49
CA GLY A 28 -5.58 -22.00 2.42
C GLY A 28 -4.10 -22.27 2.67
N ILE A 29 -3.33 -21.22 2.98
CA ILE A 29 -1.97 -21.40 3.50
C ILE A 29 -2.07 -21.68 5.01
N PRO A 30 -1.31 -22.65 5.54
CA PRO A 30 -1.20 -22.91 6.97
C PRO A 30 -0.82 -21.67 7.80
N GLU A 31 -1.35 -21.59 9.03
CA GLU A 31 -1.16 -20.41 9.91
C GLU A 31 0.30 -20.22 10.35
N ASP A 32 1.06 -21.30 10.50
CA ASP A 32 2.49 -21.28 10.82
C ASP A 32 3.32 -20.64 9.70
N ILE A 33 3.01 -20.95 8.44
CA ILE A 33 3.63 -20.32 7.28
C ILE A 33 3.26 -18.83 7.21
N TRP A 34 1.99 -18.51 7.47
CA TRP A 34 1.54 -17.11 7.54
C TRP A 34 2.28 -16.31 8.60
N LYS A 35 2.49 -16.89 9.78
CA LYS A 35 3.23 -16.25 10.87
C LYS A 35 4.70 -16.01 10.49
N ALA A 36 5.38 -17.02 9.93
CA ALA A 36 6.76 -16.88 9.48
C ALA A 36 6.91 -15.85 8.34
N ALA A 37 5.94 -15.81 7.42
CA ALA A 37 5.90 -14.81 6.36
C ALA A 37 5.71 -13.40 6.94
N ALA A 38 4.79 -13.21 7.88
CA ALA A 38 4.55 -11.92 8.53
C ALA A 38 5.78 -11.42 9.29
N GLU A 39 6.48 -12.30 9.99
CA GLU A 39 7.75 -11.99 10.67
C GLU A 39 8.82 -11.49 9.67
N THR A 40 8.95 -12.16 8.53
CA THR A 40 9.92 -11.74 7.50
C THR A 40 9.52 -10.42 6.83
N MET A 41 8.23 -10.23 6.54
CA MET A 41 7.72 -8.99 5.95
C MET A 41 7.86 -7.79 6.90
N ALA A 42 7.73 -7.99 8.21
CA ALA A 42 7.98 -6.97 9.23
C ALA A 42 9.47 -6.63 9.38
N GLY A 43 10.37 -7.57 9.06
CA GLY A 43 11.81 -7.38 9.11
C GLY A 43 12.40 -6.56 7.95
N GLU A 44 11.69 -6.47 6.81
CA GLU A 44 12.16 -5.76 5.63
C GLU A 44 11.27 -4.55 5.29
N ALA A 45 11.90 -3.36 5.25
CA ALA A 45 11.19 -2.10 5.01
C ALA A 45 10.41 -2.06 3.69
N ILE A 46 10.88 -2.77 2.66
CA ILE A 46 10.23 -2.82 1.33
C ILE A 46 8.84 -3.46 1.43
N TYR A 47 8.72 -4.60 2.12
CA TYR A 47 7.43 -5.27 2.28
C TYR A 47 6.48 -4.45 3.16
N THR A 48 6.99 -3.90 4.26
CA THR A 48 6.17 -3.11 5.19
C THR A 48 5.63 -1.84 4.53
N ALA A 49 6.48 -1.07 3.83
CA ALA A 49 6.07 0.17 3.17
C ALA A 49 4.99 -0.08 2.10
N SER A 50 5.19 -1.10 1.27
CA SER A 50 4.27 -1.45 0.18
C SER A 50 2.92 -1.96 0.71
N LEU A 51 2.93 -2.82 1.74
CA LEU A 51 1.69 -3.33 2.32
C LEU A 51 0.92 -2.21 3.03
N LEU A 52 1.62 -1.26 3.67
CA LEU A 52 0.99 -0.08 4.27
C LEU A 52 0.44 0.91 3.22
N SER A 53 1.03 0.98 2.02
CA SER A 53 0.49 1.77 0.89
C SER A 53 -0.67 1.09 0.17
N GLY A 54 -1.01 -0.14 0.57
CA GLY A 54 -2.11 -0.89 -0.02
C GLY A 54 -1.71 -1.72 -1.26
N GLU A 55 -0.41 -1.91 -1.48
CA GLU A 55 0.14 -2.63 -2.62
C GLU A 55 0.68 -4.00 -2.19
N VAL A 56 0.60 -4.98 -3.11
CA VAL A 56 1.18 -6.32 -2.91
C VAL A 56 2.54 -6.35 -3.63
N PRO A 57 3.66 -6.50 -2.91
CA PRO A 57 5.01 -6.47 -3.50
C PRO A 57 5.24 -7.58 -4.52
N ASP A 58 5.88 -7.27 -5.65
CA ASP A 58 6.18 -8.26 -6.72
C ASP A 58 6.91 -9.52 -6.22
N ARG A 59 7.75 -9.37 -5.19
CA ARG A 59 8.56 -10.46 -4.63
C ARG A 59 7.89 -11.20 -3.48
N VAL A 60 6.68 -10.82 -3.09
CA VAL A 60 6.02 -11.42 -1.94
C VAL A 60 5.79 -12.92 -2.14
N ASP A 61 5.47 -13.39 -3.36
CA ASP A 61 5.26 -14.82 -3.60
C ASP A 61 6.56 -15.63 -3.39
N SER A 62 7.72 -15.05 -3.71
CA SER A 62 9.02 -15.70 -3.50
C SER A 62 9.28 -16.01 -2.02
N LEU A 63 8.77 -15.16 -1.11
CA LEU A 63 8.81 -15.40 0.33
C LEU A 63 8.05 -16.67 0.70
N PHE A 64 6.81 -16.81 0.21
CA PHE A 64 5.99 -17.99 0.47
C PHE A 64 6.61 -19.25 -0.14
N VAL A 65 7.20 -19.14 -1.34
CA VAL A 65 7.92 -20.24 -2.00
C VAL A 65 9.10 -20.72 -1.17
N ALA A 66 9.86 -19.81 -0.56
CA ALA A 66 10.95 -20.16 0.34
C ALA A 66 10.46 -20.90 1.61
N LEU A 67 9.23 -20.63 2.06
CA LEU A 67 8.56 -21.29 3.18
C LEU A 67 7.82 -22.57 2.79
N GLY A 68 7.95 -23.03 1.53
CA GLY A 68 7.31 -24.25 1.03
C GLY A 68 5.85 -24.12 0.64
N SER A 69 5.35 -22.90 0.46
CA SER A 69 3.99 -22.62 -0.05
C SER A 69 4.03 -21.66 -1.24
N SER A 70 2.87 -21.25 -1.76
CA SER A 70 2.80 -20.20 -2.78
C SER A 70 1.63 -19.30 -2.42
N LEU A 71 1.82 -18.00 -2.55
CA LEU A 71 0.74 -17.04 -2.38
C LEU A 71 -0.18 -17.06 -3.60
N VAL A 72 0.41 -17.09 -4.79
CA VAL A 72 -0.34 -17.24 -6.04
C VAL A 72 -0.82 -18.69 -6.16
N PRO A 73 -2.13 -18.97 -6.20
CA PRO A 73 -2.64 -20.33 -6.28
C PRO A 73 -2.18 -21.02 -7.56
N ARG A 74 -1.65 -22.24 -7.44
CA ARG A 74 -1.39 -23.12 -8.58
C ARG A 74 -2.66 -23.86 -8.96
N ALA A 75 -2.67 -24.52 -10.12
CA ALA A 75 -3.84 -25.28 -10.56
C ALA A 75 -4.27 -26.37 -9.55
N GLU A 76 -3.31 -26.95 -8.82
CA GLU A 76 -3.52 -27.93 -7.75
C GLU A 76 -4.10 -27.33 -6.46
N ASP A 77 -3.91 -26.02 -6.24
CA ASP A 77 -4.47 -25.28 -5.11
C ASP A 77 -5.93 -24.84 -5.35
N VAL A 78 -6.52 -25.19 -6.49
CA VAL A 78 -7.87 -24.74 -6.87
C VAL A 78 -8.78 -25.94 -7.10
N LYS A 79 -9.77 -26.09 -6.24
CA LYS A 79 -10.85 -27.07 -6.40
C LYS A 79 -11.98 -26.44 -7.20
N LEU A 80 -12.23 -27.00 -8.38
CA LEU A 80 -13.27 -26.56 -9.31
C LEU A 80 -14.56 -27.35 -9.10
N SER A 81 -15.70 -26.66 -9.11
CA SER A 81 -17.03 -27.27 -9.30
C SER A 81 -17.81 -26.51 -10.37
N CYS A 82 -18.36 -27.22 -11.35
CA CYS A 82 -19.17 -26.62 -12.41
C CYS A 82 -20.30 -27.56 -12.85
N THR A 83 -21.50 -27.01 -13.07
CA THR A 83 -22.67 -27.79 -13.50
C THR A 83 -22.69 -28.15 -15.00
N CYS A 84 -21.62 -27.86 -15.76
CA CYS A 84 -21.59 -28.06 -17.20
C CYS A 84 -21.34 -29.50 -17.68
N GLY A 85 -21.11 -30.44 -16.76
CA GLY A 85 -20.90 -31.86 -17.07
C GLY A 85 -19.55 -32.17 -17.72
N HIS A 86 -18.61 -31.21 -17.72
CA HIS A 86 -17.26 -31.43 -18.23
C HIS A 86 -16.44 -32.27 -17.23
N THR A 87 -15.87 -33.38 -17.70
CA THR A 87 -15.21 -34.39 -16.85
C THR A 87 -13.68 -34.27 -16.82
N ALA A 88 -13.07 -33.47 -17.70
CA ALA A 88 -11.61 -33.34 -17.80
C ALA A 88 -11.03 -32.16 -16.99
N GLY A 89 -11.77 -31.63 -16.00
CA GLY A 89 -11.31 -30.52 -15.17
C GLY A 89 -11.67 -29.14 -15.74
N TRP A 90 -10.67 -28.30 -16.01
CA TRP A 90 -10.81 -26.89 -16.40
C TRP A 90 -11.73 -26.68 -17.62
N CYS A 91 -12.99 -26.31 -17.36
CA CYS A 91 -13.94 -25.95 -18.41
C CYS A 91 -13.88 -24.45 -18.72
N LYS A 92 -14.46 -24.02 -19.85
CA LYS A 92 -14.52 -22.59 -20.21
C LYS A 92 -15.12 -21.70 -19.11
N HIS A 93 -16.12 -22.19 -18.38
CA HIS A 93 -16.75 -21.44 -17.29
C HIS A 93 -15.79 -21.28 -16.10
N ALA A 94 -14.97 -22.30 -15.81
CA ALA A 94 -13.91 -22.22 -14.81
C ALA A 94 -12.90 -21.14 -15.18
N CYS A 95 -12.42 -21.14 -16.43
CA CYS A 95 -11.47 -20.16 -16.93
C CYS A 95 -12.07 -18.75 -16.89
N THR A 96 -13.34 -18.60 -17.23
CA THR A 96 -14.06 -17.32 -17.10
C THR A 96 -14.13 -16.86 -15.64
N LEU A 97 -14.41 -17.76 -14.69
CA LEU A 97 -14.43 -17.40 -13.28
C LEU A 97 -13.04 -16.99 -12.77
N VAL A 98 -11.97 -17.68 -13.21
CA VAL A 98 -10.59 -17.28 -12.90
C VAL A 98 -10.27 -15.89 -13.44
N ALA A 99 -10.67 -15.58 -14.67
CA ALA A 99 -10.46 -14.25 -15.24
C ALA A 99 -11.18 -13.17 -14.41
N ILE A 100 -12.43 -13.41 -14.03
CA ILE A 100 -13.18 -12.47 -13.17
C ILE A 100 -12.52 -12.32 -11.79
N VAL A 101 -11.95 -13.40 -11.23
CA VAL A 101 -11.20 -13.33 -9.97
C VAL A 101 -9.91 -12.53 -10.15
N ALA A 102 -9.20 -12.70 -11.27
CA ALA A 102 -8.00 -11.92 -11.59
C ALA A 102 -8.32 -10.41 -11.70
N ASP A 103 -9.37 -10.04 -12.43
CA ASP A 103 -9.84 -8.65 -12.53
C ASP A 103 -10.13 -8.06 -11.14
N LYS A 104 -10.73 -8.85 -10.24
CA LYS A 104 -11.00 -8.43 -8.86
C LYS A 104 -9.74 -8.27 -8.01
N ILE A 105 -8.69 -9.06 -8.27
CA ILE A 105 -7.41 -8.91 -7.59
C ILE A 105 -6.70 -7.65 -8.08
N GLU A 106 -6.82 -7.29 -9.36
CA GLU A 106 -6.31 -6.02 -9.89
C GLU A 106 -6.99 -4.81 -9.21
N GLU A 107 -8.31 -4.87 -8.98
CA GLU A 107 -9.05 -3.83 -8.25
C GLU A 107 -8.74 -3.83 -6.73
N ARG A 108 -8.51 -5.00 -6.14
CA ARG A 108 -8.35 -5.21 -4.69
C ARG A 108 -7.20 -6.19 -4.41
N PRO A 109 -5.94 -5.73 -4.33
CA PRO A 109 -4.77 -6.61 -4.19
C PRO A 109 -4.82 -7.54 -2.97
N PHE A 110 -5.32 -7.08 -1.82
CA PHE A 110 -5.44 -7.90 -0.60
C PHE A 110 -6.44 -9.05 -0.71
N LEU A 111 -7.28 -9.08 -1.74
CA LEU A 111 -8.15 -10.22 -2.01
C LEU A 111 -7.33 -11.51 -2.20
N LEU A 112 -6.11 -11.41 -2.72
CA LEU A 112 -5.20 -12.55 -2.85
C LEU A 112 -4.88 -13.20 -1.49
N PHE A 113 -4.74 -12.41 -0.43
CA PHE A 113 -4.53 -12.94 0.92
C PHE A 113 -5.80 -13.61 1.46
N GLU A 114 -6.97 -13.01 1.21
CA GLU A 114 -8.26 -13.57 1.63
C GLU A 114 -8.53 -14.93 0.97
N LEU A 115 -8.21 -15.06 -0.32
CA LEU A 115 -8.28 -16.32 -1.07
C LEU A 115 -7.36 -17.40 -0.48
N ARG A 116 -6.31 -17.01 0.25
CA ARG A 116 -5.35 -17.91 0.91
C ARG A 116 -5.58 -18.01 2.43
N SER A 117 -6.81 -17.73 2.86
CA SER A 117 -7.30 -17.83 4.25
C SER A 117 -6.74 -16.80 5.23
N GLN A 118 -6.25 -15.65 4.76
CA GLN A 118 -5.80 -14.58 5.65
C GLN A 118 -6.49 -13.25 5.34
N ARG A 119 -7.01 -12.58 6.37
CA ARG A 119 -7.59 -11.25 6.20
C ARG A 119 -6.46 -10.22 6.08
N GLY A 120 -6.52 -9.37 5.06
CA GLY A 120 -5.50 -8.33 4.84
C GLY A 120 -5.28 -7.46 6.08
N GLU A 121 -6.35 -7.12 6.81
CA GLU A 121 -6.27 -6.31 8.04
C GLU A 121 -5.51 -7.02 9.16
N ALA A 122 -5.71 -8.34 9.31
CA ALA A 122 -5.02 -9.13 10.33
C ALA A 122 -3.51 -9.22 10.03
N LEU A 123 -3.15 -9.32 8.76
CA LEU A 123 -1.75 -9.30 8.32
C LEU A 123 -1.09 -7.94 8.59
N LEU A 124 -1.77 -6.84 8.24
CA LEU A 124 -1.27 -5.49 8.48
C LEU A 124 -1.10 -5.20 9.97
N GLU A 125 -2.03 -5.65 10.80
CA GLU A 125 -1.93 -5.49 12.25
C GLU A 125 -0.76 -6.29 12.83
N ALA A 126 -0.54 -7.52 12.36
CA ALA A 126 0.62 -8.32 12.74
C ALA A 126 1.95 -7.63 12.36
N ILE A 127 2.02 -7.06 11.16
CA ILE A 127 3.21 -6.32 10.70
C ILE A 127 3.44 -5.06 11.56
N ARG A 128 2.39 -4.29 11.88
CA ARG A 128 2.49 -3.10 12.76
C ARG A 128 2.93 -3.45 14.18
N ALA A 129 2.38 -4.52 14.74
CA ALA A 129 2.74 -5.00 16.07
C ALA A 129 4.22 -5.40 16.15
N GLN A 130 4.76 -6.01 15.10
CA GLN A 130 6.16 -6.41 15.05
C GLN A 130 7.13 -5.29 14.66
N GLY A 131 6.71 -4.36 13.79
CA GLY A 131 7.46 -3.14 13.49
C GLY A 131 7.67 -2.24 14.71
N SER A 132 6.81 -2.35 15.72
CA SER A 132 6.97 -1.65 17.01
C SER A 132 8.09 -2.24 17.90
N GLY A 133 8.55 -3.46 17.61
CA GLY A 133 9.62 -4.16 18.34
C GLY A 133 10.99 -4.07 17.68
N SER A 134 11.05 -3.74 16.38
CA SER A 134 12.30 -3.30 15.76
C SER A 134 12.56 -1.89 16.21
N VAL A 135 13.60 -1.70 17.02
CA VAL A 135 14.09 -0.41 17.49
C VAL A 135 14.61 0.39 16.28
N VAL A 136 13.70 0.91 15.46
CA VAL A 136 13.76 2.33 15.18
C VAL A 136 13.39 2.94 16.51
N THR A 137 14.33 3.61 17.16
CA THR A 137 14.04 4.46 18.31
C THR A 137 12.92 5.41 17.90
N ALA A 138 11.69 5.02 18.17
CA ALA A 138 10.53 5.87 18.23
C ALA A 138 10.73 6.76 19.47
N VAL A 139 11.72 7.65 19.39
CA VAL A 139 11.45 9.01 19.80
C VAL A 139 10.17 9.35 19.04
N ALA A 140 9.08 9.59 19.76
CA ALA A 140 7.89 10.22 19.22
C ALA A 140 8.33 11.57 18.64
N SER A 141 8.96 11.54 17.46
CA SER A 141 9.07 12.68 16.59
C SER A 141 7.64 12.84 16.12
N PRO A 142 6.97 13.94 16.45
CA PRO A 142 5.68 14.22 15.83
C PRO A 142 5.91 14.09 14.34
N VAL A 143 5.17 13.16 13.75
CA VAL A 143 5.12 13.00 12.32
C VAL A 143 4.65 14.37 11.83
N TYR A 144 5.48 15.03 11.03
CA TYR A 144 5.02 16.17 10.26
C TYR A 144 3.91 15.62 9.37
N GLU A 145 2.66 15.80 9.81
CA GLU A 145 1.50 15.63 8.95
C GLU A 145 1.61 16.76 7.94
N ALA A 146 2.04 16.41 6.73
CA ALA A 146 1.93 17.33 5.62
C ALA A 146 0.46 17.72 5.55
N HIS A 147 0.15 18.98 5.87
CA HIS A 147 -1.17 19.52 5.64
C HIS A 147 -1.36 19.59 4.14
N VAL A 148 -1.89 18.51 3.58
CA VAL A 148 -2.46 18.52 2.24
C VAL A 148 -3.87 19.03 2.46
N PRO A 149 -4.16 20.33 2.21
CA PRO A 149 -5.54 20.78 2.23
C PRO A 149 -6.35 19.83 1.34
N GLU A 150 -7.54 19.42 1.80
CA GLU A 150 -8.45 18.63 0.97
C GLU A 150 -8.58 19.33 -0.38
N ALA A 151 -7.94 18.77 -1.40
CA ALA A 151 -8.06 19.31 -2.74
C ALA A 151 -9.55 19.31 -3.05
N PRO A 152 -10.17 20.47 -3.35
CA PRO A 152 -11.57 20.48 -3.71
C PRO A 152 -11.75 19.48 -4.84
N SER A 153 -12.63 18.50 -4.64
CA SER A 153 -13.04 17.50 -5.63
C SER A 153 -13.87 18.15 -6.74
N ALA A 154 -13.48 19.35 -7.16
CA ALA A 154 -14.00 20.02 -8.33
C ALA A 154 -13.26 19.44 -9.52
N ARG A 155 -13.97 18.72 -10.39
CA ARG A 155 -13.53 18.62 -11.78
C ARG A 155 -13.41 20.06 -12.28
N GLY A 156 -12.19 20.53 -12.49
CA GLY A 156 -11.95 21.83 -13.10
C GLY A 156 -12.71 21.95 -14.41
N LEU A 157 -13.09 23.17 -14.77
CA LEU A 157 -13.64 23.45 -16.09
C LEU A 157 -12.62 23.04 -17.18
N PRO A 158 -13.07 22.67 -18.39
CA PRO A 158 -12.16 22.40 -19.51
C PRO A 158 -11.24 23.60 -19.76
N LEU A 159 -9.95 23.35 -20.03
CA LEU A 159 -8.94 24.41 -20.24
C LEU A 159 -9.37 25.47 -21.27
N ALA A 160 -10.09 25.06 -22.32
CA ALA A 160 -10.59 25.95 -23.37
C ALA A 160 -11.55 27.03 -22.84
N GLU A 161 -12.25 26.79 -21.73
CA GLU A 161 -13.16 27.73 -21.07
C GLU A 161 -12.45 28.65 -20.06
N CYS A 162 -11.17 28.38 -19.76
CA CYS A 162 -10.38 29.10 -18.76
C CYS A 162 -9.24 29.93 -19.36
N LEU A 163 -9.10 29.99 -20.70
CA LEU A 163 -7.95 30.66 -21.34
C LEU A 163 -7.86 32.16 -21.02
N ASP A 164 -9.01 32.81 -20.85
CA ASP A 164 -9.08 34.26 -20.60
C ASP A 164 -8.57 34.65 -19.20
N THR A 165 -8.68 33.74 -18.22
CA THR A 165 -8.29 33.97 -16.82
C THR A 165 -7.21 32.99 -16.34
N PHE A 166 -6.55 32.27 -17.26
CA PHE A 166 -5.59 31.21 -16.93
C PHE A 166 -4.39 31.71 -16.11
N TRP A 167 -3.98 32.96 -16.33
CA TRP A 167 -2.86 33.59 -15.64
C TRP A 167 -3.28 34.42 -14.42
N ASP A 168 -4.57 34.50 -14.13
CA ASP A 168 -5.08 35.24 -12.98
C ASP A 168 -5.09 34.34 -11.74
N ALA A 169 -4.69 34.90 -10.60
CA ALA A 169 -4.82 34.23 -9.32
C ALA A 169 -6.30 34.15 -8.93
N GLY A 170 -6.82 32.93 -8.78
CA GLY A 170 -8.16 32.69 -8.26
C GLY A 170 -8.24 32.90 -6.74
N PRO A 171 -9.46 32.98 -6.17
CA PRO A 171 -9.67 33.09 -4.72
C PRO A 171 -9.10 31.89 -3.94
N GLU A 172 -8.81 30.78 -4.61
CA GLU A 172 -8.12 29.63 -4.03
C GLU A 172 -6.66 29.95 -3.66
N LEU A 173 -6.05 30.99 -4.23
CA LEU A 173 -4.69 31.39 -3.86
C LEU A 173 -4.61 31.79 -2.38
N ASP A 174 -5.67 32.41 -1.85
CA ASP A 174 -5.77 32.81 -0.44
C ASP A 174 -5.86 31.59 0.50
N SER A 175 -6.15 30.39 -0.03
CA SER A 175 -6.19 29.15 0.74
C SER A 175 -4.83 28.43 0.81
N ILE A 176 -3.83 28.89 0.04
CA ILE A 176 -2.47 28.36 0.11
C ILE A 176 -1.85 28.85 1.41
N VAL A 177 -1.83 27.98 2.41
CA VAL A 177 -1.08 28.23 3.64
C VAL A 177 0.41 28.08 3.32
N THR A 178 1.14 29.20 3.29
CA THR A 178 2.60 29.23 3.33
C THR A 178 3.05 29.64 4.74
N PRO A 179 3.02 28.73 5.73
CA PRO A 179 3.48 29.09 7.06
C PRO A 179 5.01 29.27 7.00
N ILE A 180 5.47 30.51 7.05
CA ILE A 180 6.88 30.88 7.24
C ILE A 180 7.09 31.06 8.75
N GLU A 181 6.77 30.01 9.51
CA GLU A 181 6.97 29.96 10.94
C GLU A 181 7.94 28.82 11.28
N PRO A 182 8.79 28.99 12.31
CA PRO A 182 9.65 27.91 12.73
C PRO A 182 8.81 26.70 13.16
N PRO A 183 9.15 25.49 12.71
CA PRO A 183 8.42 24.30 13.10
C PRO A 183 8.46 24.14 14.62
N THR A 184 7.33 23.74 15.22
CA THR A 184 7.19 23.54 16.68
C THR A 184 8.15 22.49 17.24
N VAL A 185 8.71 21.65 16.36
CA VAL A 185 9.71 20.64 16.70
C VAL A 185 10.98 20.91 15.93
N SER A 186 12.11 20.86 16.63
CA SER A 186 13.42 21.00 16.01
C SER A 186 13.71 19.85 15.06
N HIS A 187 14.02 20.20 13.81
CA HIS A 187 14.59 19.32 12.79
C HIS A 187 13.86 17.98 12.58
N PRO A 188 12.54 17.95 12.35
CA PRO A 188 11.75 16.71 12.28
C PRO A 188 12.21 15.81 11.13
N LEU A 189 12.63 16.38 10.01
CA LEU A 189 13.17 15.65 8.85
C LEU A 189 14.53 15.02 9.17
N LEU A 190 15.40 15.71 9.89
CA LEU A 190 16.72 15.17 10.26
C LEU A 190 16.60 14.07 11.32
N ARG A 191 15.62 14.16 12.23
CA ARG A 191 15.33 13.11 13.22
C ARG A 191 14.82 11.83 12.55
N ARG A 192 14.00 11.95 11.50
CA ARG A 192 13.57 10.80 10.67
C ARG A 192 14.73 10.11 9.96
N LEU A 193 15.77 10.85 9.58
CA LEU A 193 16.93 10.31 8.88
C LEU A 193 17.73 9.33 9.74
N GLY A 194 17.64 9.45 11.07
CA GLY A 194 18.35 8.59 12.00
C GLY A 194 19.87 8.82 12.00
N PRO A 195 20.65 7.99 12.71
CA PRO A 195 22.09 8.14 12.77
C PRO A 195 22.74 7.91 11.40
N SER A 196 23.79 8.69 11.10
CA SER A 196 24.56 8.56 9.87
C SER A 196 25.18 7.17 9.71
N PRO A 197 25.15 6.55 8.52
CA PRO A 197 25.74 5.22 8.27
C PRO A 197 27.28 5.24 8.23
N PHE A 198 27.91 6.42 8.21
CA PHE A 198 29.36 6.55 8.08
C PHE A 198 30.07 6.45 9.44
N LYS A 199 30.76 5.33 9.68
CA LYS A 199 31.43 5.03 10.96
C LYS A 199 32.72 5.80 11.23
N GLU A 200 33.39 6.30 10.18
CA GLU A 200 34.74 6.90 10.27
C GLU A 200 34.73 8.44 10.26
N TRP A 201 33.56 9.06 10.28
CA TRP A 201 33.46 10.52 10.21
C TRP A 201 33.65 11.18 11.57
N ARG A 202 34.29 12.36 11.53
CA ARG A 202 34.71 13.11 12.72
C ARG A 202 33.55 13.68 13.54
N PHE A 203 32.34 13.72 12.98
CA PHE A 203 31.12 14.20 13.63
C PHE A 203 29.86 13.57 13.01
N PRO A 204 28.75 13.46 13.75
CA PRO A 204 27.48 12.98 13.23
C PRO A 204 26.90 13.95 12.18
N LEU A 205 26.56 13.45 10.98
CA LEU A 205 26.03 14.26 9.87
C LEU A 205 24.74 15.01 10.25
N VAL A 206 23.86 14.35 11.01
CA VAL A 206 22.61 14.96 11.52
C VAL A 206 22.88 16.20 12.35
N GLY A 207 23.94 16.20 13.17
CA GLY A 207 24.31 17.35 13.98
C GLY A 207 24.79 18.53 13.15
N LEU A 208 25.63 18.28 12.14
CA LEU A 208 26.07 19.33 11.22
C LEU A 208 24.89 19.95 10.46
N LEU A 209 24.02 19.09 9.91
CA LEU A 209 22.85 19.55 9.17
C LEU A 209 21.91 20.35 10.06
N ALA A 210 21.68 19.94 11.31
CA ALA A 210 20.85 20.69 12.26
C ALA A 210 21.36 22.13 12.43
N THR A 211 22.68 22.30 12.61
CA THR A 211 23.29 23.64 12.70
C THR A 211 23.14 24.43 11.41
N CYS A 212 23.30 23.80 10.24
CA CYS A 212 23.08 24.50 8.97
C CYS A 212 21.62 24.95 8.80
N TYR A 213 20.65 24.10 9.15
CA TYR A 213 19.23 24.43 9.08
C TYR A 213 18.83 25.53 10.07
N GLU A 214 19.41 25.55 11.27
CA GLU A 214 19.21 26.64 12.25
C GLU A 214 19.70 27.98 11.68
N VAL A 215 20.94 28.03 11.19
CA VAL A 215 21.52 29.27 10.63
C VAL A 215 20.74 29.78 9.42
N MET A 216 20.29 28.87 8.54
CA MET A 216 19.46 29.25 7.38
C MET A 216 18.05 29.67 7.79
N GLY A 217 17.48 29.04 8.81
CA GLY A 217 16.16 29.39 9.34
C GLY A 217 16.13 30.78 9.96
N GLU A 218 17.09 31.09 10.82
CA GLU A 218 17.24 32.42 11.43
C GLU A 218 17.42 33.50 10.37
N ALA A 219 18.30 33.29 9.39
CA ALA A 219 18.57 34.28 8.33
C ALA A 219 17.37 34.57 7.42
N ASN A 220 16.43 33.63 7.27
CA ASN A 220 15.22 33.82 6.48
C ASN A 220 14.12 34.56 7.26
N LEU A 221 14.00 34.30 8.57
CA LEU A 221 13.05 35.01 9.43
C LEU A 221 13.44 36.48 9.61
N ASP A 222 14.74 36.76 9.75
CA ASP A 222 15.26 38.13 9.90
C ASP A 222 15.02 39.00 8.64
N GLN A 223 15.01 38.40 7.44
CA GLN A 223 14.79 39.13 6.17
C GLN A 223 13.33 39.56 5.96
N GLU A 224 12.37 38.91 6.63
CA GLU A 224 10.96 39.25 6.54
C GLU A 224 10.52 40.27 7.60
N GLU A 225 11.17 40.33 8.76
CA GLU A 225 10.90 41.40 9.73
C GLU A 225 11.36 42.79 9.24
N GLU A 226 12.30 42.84 8.29
CA GLU A 226 12.84 44.07 7.70
C GLU A 226 12.14 44.53 6.39
N GLY A 227 11.25 43.71 5.82
CA GLY A 227 10.60 43.94 4.50
C GLY A 227 9.11 44.31 4.58
#